data_AF-A0A9D5BU17-F1
#
_entry.id   AF-A0A9D5BU17-F1
#
_cell.length_a   1.000
_cell.length_b   1.000
_cell.length_c   1.000
_cell.angle_alpha   90.00
_cell.angle_beta   90.00
_cell.angle_gamma   90.00
#
_symmetry.space_group_name_H-M   'P 1'
#
loop_
_entity.id
_entity.type
_entity.pdbx_description
1 polymer ?
#
loop_
_entity_poly.entity_id
_entity_poly.type
_entity_poly.pdbx_seq_one_letter_code
_entity_poly.pdbx_strand_id
1 'polypeptide(L)'
;MESMEGFLYAQQDKELSLRTTYTPSFIGLRQRDGLWVDSFKGQGVIIGVIDSGIAPGHASFLESTVIGAVSFQSGKIGPPIDLKEEGHGMHCAGIAAGSMVPDANVRGIAKGIASGVAPRAHLAIYQSCTETLL
;
A
#
# COMPACT_ATOMS: atom_id res chain seq x y z
N MET A 1 3.26 27.16 -15.59
CA MET A 1 2.59 27.47 -14.29
C MET A 1 3.08 28.80 -13.74
N GLU A 2 4.38 29.06 -13.82
CA GLU A 2 5.04 30.30 -13.34
C GLU A 2 4.49 31.61 -13.92
N SER A 3 3.86 31.58 -15.10
CA SER A 3 3.29 32.76 -15.76
C SER A 3 1.84 33.08 -15.38
N MET A 4 1.24 32.33 -14.44
CA MET A 4 -0.14 32.57 -14.01
C MET A 4 -0.22 33.65 -12.93
N GLU A 5 -1.20 34.56 -13.05
CA GLU A 5 -1.51 35.55 -12.02
C GLU A 5 -1.85 34.84 -10.69
N GLY A 6 -1.17 35.21 -9.61
CA GLY A 6 -1.31 34.56 -8.29
C GLY A 6 -0.35 33.40 -8.01
N PHE A 7 0.54 33.04 -8.96
CA PHE A 7 1.61 32.08 -8.71
C PHE A 7 2.66 32.67 -7.75
N LEU A 8 2.86 32.03 -6.59
CA LEU A 8 3.82 32.49 -5.56
C LEU A 8 5.13 31.70 -5.59
N TYR A 9 5.06 30.37 -5.65
CA TYR A 9 6.23 29.49 -5.66
C TYR A 9 5.79 28.08 -6.08
N ALA A 10 6.66 27.38 -6.80
CA ALA A 10 6.60 25.93 -6.93
C ALA A 10 7.99 25.36 -6.72
N GLN A 11 8.02 24.18 -6.11
CA GLN A 11 9.21 23.35 -6.04
C GLN A 11 8.98 22.13 -6.92
N GLN A 12 9.99 21.74 -7.69
CA GLN A 12 9.96 20.46 -8.37
C GLN A 12 9.85 19.36 -7.32
N ASP A 13 8.79 18.55 -7.42
CA ASP A 13 8.66 17.38 -6.57
C ASP A 13 9.87 16.46 -6.81
N LYS A 14 10.49 16.01 -5.71
CA LYS A 14 11.59 15.04 -5.81
C LYS A 14 10.98 13.66 -5.65
N GLU A 15 11.21 12.79 -6.63
CA GLU A 15 10.95 11.37 -6.46
C GLU A 15 11.78 10.86 -5.26
N LEU A 16 11.10 10.65 -4.14
CA LEU A 16 11.65 9.97 -2.99
C LEU A 16 11.20 8.51 -3.07
N SER A 17 12.15 7.59 -2.95
CA SER A 17 11.83 6.16 -2.83
C SER A 17 10.95 5.96 -1.58
N LEU A 18 9.76 5.39 -1.79
CA LEU A 18 8.76 5.15 -0.76
C LEU A 18 9.33 4.19 0.29
N ARG A 19 9.32 4.60 1.57
CA ARG A 19 9.92 3.86 2.68
C ARG A 19 8.83 3.36 3.62
N THR A 20 8.49 2.08 3.58
CA THR A 20 7.54 1.48 4.54
C THR A 20 8.22 0.88 5.77
N THR A 21 9.55 0.73 5.76
CA THR A 21 10.32 0.14 6.87
C THR A 21 10.49 1.05 8.08
N TYR A 22 10.11 2.33 7.96
CA TYR A 22 10.24 3.33 9.02
C TYR A 22 8.92 4.01 9.40
N THR A 23 7.97 4.11 8.47
CA THR A 23 6.72 4.87 8.65
C THR A 23 5.95 4.52 9.94
N PRO A 24 5.72 3.23 10.29
CA PRO A 24 5.02 2.92 11.54
C PRO A 24 5.71 3.50 12.78
N SER A 25 7.04 3.34 12.87
CA SER A 25 7.84 3.92 13.96
C SER A 25 7.80 5.46 13.95
N PHE A 26 7.89 6.08 12.76
CA PHE A 26 7.84 7.53 12.60
C PHE A 26 6.55 8.15 13.14
N ILE A 27 5.41 7.50 12.90
CA ILE A 27 4.10 7.95 13.40
C ILE A 27 3.76 7.40 14.80
N GLY A 28 4.73 6.78 15.48
CA GLY A 28 4.60 6.34 16.87
C GLY A 28 3.91 4.99 17.07
N LEU A 29 3.67 4.22 16.01
CA LEU A 29 3.15 2.84 16.10
C LEU A 29 4.27 1.91 16.54
N ARG A 30 4.12 1.36 17.74
CA ARG A 30 5.15 0.57 18.43
C ARG A 30 4.63 -0.83 18.74
N GLN A 31 5.53 -1.80 18.70
CA GLN A 31 5.19 -3.22 18.91
C GLN A 31 4.70 -3.54 20.33
N ARG A 32 5.11 -2.74 21.33
CA ARG A 32 4.97 -3.04 22.76
C ARG A 32 4.01 -2.12 23.51
N ASP A 33 3.56 -1.03 22.90
CA ASP A 33 2.71 -0.02 23.52
C ASP A 33 1.93 0.82 22.48
N GLY A 34 0.95 1.58 22.96
CA GLY A 34 0.15 2.51 22.15
C GLY A 34 -0.83 1.84 21.20
N LEU A 35 -1.23 2.56 20.15
CA LEU A 35 -2.36 2.20 19.28
C LEU A 35 -2.25 0.80 18.67
N TRP A 36 -1.05 0.31 18.36
CA TRP A 36 -0.87 -1.04 17.81
C TRP A 36 -1.18 -2.16 18.81
N VAL A 37 -0.96 -1.93 20.10
CA VAL A 37 -1.38 -2.86 21.15
C VAL A 37 -2.88 -2.76 21.36
N ASP A 38 -3.40 -1.55 21.51
CA ASP A 38 -4.80 -1.29 21.84
C ASP A 38 -5.77 -1.74 20.72
N SER A 39 -5.35 -1.61 19.46
CA SER A 39 -6.13 -2.00 18.27
C SER A 39 -5.82 -3.41 17.76
N PHE A 40 -4.99 -4.18 18.47
CA PHE A 40 -4.50 -5.48 18.01
C PHE A 40 -3.91 -5.42 16.58
N LYS A 41 -3.26 -4.29 16.24
CA LYS A 41 -2.69 -3.99 14.91
C LYS A 41 -3.71 -4.01 13.77
N GLY A 42 -4.97 -3.67 14.06
CA GLY A 42 -6.08 -3.66 13.11
C GLY A 42 -6.78 -5.00 12.93
N GLN A 43 -6.56 -5.98 13.81
CA GLN A 43 -7.29 -7.25 13.74
C GLN A 43 -8.81 -7.02 13.79
N GLY A 44 -9.55 -7.66 12.88
CA GLY A 44 -11.01 -7.52 12.77
C GLY A 44 -11.46 -6.32 11.92
N VAL A 45 -10.53 -5.49 11.44
CA VAL A 45 -10.80 -4.42 10.48
C VAL A 45 -10.64 -4.95 9.06
N ILE A 46 -11.52 -4.50 8.16
CA ILE A 46 -11.40 -4.73 6.70
C ILE A 46 -11.07 -3.39 6.05
N ILE A 47 -9.98 -3.35 5.27
CA ILE A 47 -9.57 -2.19 4.48
C ILE A 47 -9.88 -2.49 3.02
N GLY A 48 -10.76 -1.68 2.43
CA GLY A 48 -11.02 -1.68 0.99
C GLY A 48 -9.96 -0.88 0.25
N VAL A 49 -9.35 -1.46 -0.77
CA VAL A 49 -8.37 -0.79 -1.65
C VAL A 49 -8.95 -0.73 -3.06
N ILE A 50 -9.22 0.47 -3.55
CA ILE A 50 -9.70 0.71 -4.92
C ILE A 50 -8.52 1.25 -5.73
N ASP A 51 -7.92 0.41 -6.56
CA ASP A 51 -6.63 0.72 -7.20
C ASP A 51 -6.38 -0.15 -8.46
N SER A 52 -5.12 -0.36 -8.84
CA SER A 52 -4.68 -1.15 -10.01
C SER A 52 -4.78 -2.67 -9.83
N GLY A 53 -5.12 -3.14 -8.63
CA GLY A 53 -5.17 -4.56 -8.28
C GLY A 53 -4.07 -4.95 -7.30
N ILE A 54 -3.77 -6.25 -7.24
CA ILE A 54 -2.80 -6.80 -6.29
C ILE A 54 -2.06 -8.00 -6.88
N ALA A 55 -0.84 -8.24 -6.39
CA ALA A 55 -0.13 -9.49 -6.55
C ALA A 55 -0.21 -10.30 -5.23
N PRO A 56 -1.19 -11.21 -5.08
CA PRO A 56 -1.48 -11.83 -3.78
C PRO A 56 -0.36 -12.75 -3.26
N GLY A 57 0.56 -13.19 -4.12
CA GLY A 57 1.73 -14.00 -3.73
C GLY A 57 2.89 -13.20 -3.13
N HIS A 58 2.80 -11.87 -3.03
CA HIS A 58 3.86 -11.03 -2.47
C HIS A 58 4.00 -11.23 -0.95
N ALA A 59 5.23 -11.16 -0.42
CA ALA A 59 5.53 -11.43 1.00
C ALA A 59 4.68 -10.59 1.98
N SER A 60 4.37 -9.35 1.59
CA SER A 60 3.51 -8.43 2.35
C SER A 60 2.06 -8.88 2.51
N PHE A 61 1.61 -9.93 1.81
CA PHE A 61 0.21 -10.39 1.86
C PHE A 61 0.05 -11.83 2.33
N LEU A 62 1.14 -12.46 2.81
CA LEU A 62 1.11 -13.85 3.27
C LEU A 62 0.31 -14.02 4.57
N GLU A 63 0.32 -13.02 5.46
CA GLU A 63 -0.41 -13.06 6.74
C GLU A 63 -1.66 -12.18 6.78
N SER A 64 -1.66 -11.07 6.04
CA SER A 64 -2.86 -10.25 5.87
C SER A 64 -3.75 -10.94 4.84
N THR A 65 -4.72 -11.72 5.31
CA THR A 65 -5.63 -12.45 4.42
C THR A 65 -6.37 -11.44 3.55
N VAL A 66 -6.05 -11.44 2.25
CA VAL A 66 -6.93 -10.86 1.23
C VAL A 66 -8.19 -11.70 1.23
N ILE A 67 -9.28 -11.16 1.77
CA ILE A 67 -10.54 -11.89 1.97
C ILE A 67 -11.52 -11.72 0.81
N GLY A 68 -11.26 -10.76 -0.06
CA GLY A 68 -12.08 -10.46 -1.22
C GLY A 68 -11.27 -9.71 -2.26
N ALA A 69 -11.47 -10.05 -3.51
CA ALA A 69 -10.72 -9.46 -4.61
C ALA A 69 -11.61 -9.48 -5.85
N VAL A 70 -11.93 -8.31 -6.41
CA VAL A 70 -12.74 -8.18 -7.64
C VAL A 70 -12.14 -7.13 -8.56
N SER A 71 -12.11 -7.42 -9.85
CA SER A 71 -11.78 -6.48 -10.90
C SER A 71 -13.02 -5.96 -11.59
N PHE A 72 -13.08 -4.65 -11.80
CA PHE A 72 -14.14 -3.94 -12.53
C PHE A 72 -13.55 -3.34 -13.82
N GLN A 73 -13.07 -4.20 -14.73
CA GLN A 73 -12.56 -3.74 -16.02
C GLN A 73 -13.68 -3.71 -17.06
N SER A 74 -14.02 -2.53 -17.56
CA SER A 74 -14.96 -2.34 -18.69
C SER A 74 -16.27 -3.15 -18.54
N GLY A 75 -16.83 -3.20 -17.32
CA GLY A 75 -18.06 -3.94 -17.02
C GLY A 75 -17.90 -5.47 -16.87
N LYS A 76 -16.67 -6.00 -16.89
CA LYS A 76 -16.38 -7.43 -16.64
C LYS A 76 -15.87 -7.63 -15.22
N ILE A 77 -16.37 -8.69 -14.59
CA ILE A 77 -15.90 -9.19 -13.29
C ILE A 77 -14.79 -10.21 -13.55
N GLY A 78 -13.61 -9.98 -12.97
CA GLY A 78 -12.46 -10.88 -13.09
C GLY A 78 -11.57 -10.87 -11.84
N PRO A 79 -10.53 -11.71 -11.80
CA PRO A 79 -9.58 -11.69 -10.69
C PRO A 79 -8.75 -10.37 -10.76
N PRO A 80 -8.56 -9.64 -9.65
CA PRO A 80 -7.85 -8.36 -9.64
C PRO A 80 -6.34 -8.56 -9.58
N ILE A 81 -5.81 -9.20 -10.61
CA ILE A 81 -4.38 -9.49 -10.72
C ILE A 81 -3.72 -8.28 -11.36
N ASP A 82 -2.77 -7.69 -10.65
CA ASP A 82 -1.85 -6.72 -11.23
C ASP A 82 -0.84 -7.48 -12.12
N LEU A 83 -1.26 -7.73 -13.37
CA LEU A 83 -0.49 -8.47 -14.38
C LEU A 83 0.55 -7.59 -15.10
N LYS A 84 0.51 -6.27 -14.91
CA LYS A 84 1.23 -5.31 -15.76
C LYS A 84 2.35 -4.54 -15.06
N GLU A 85 2.70 -4.91 -13.83
CA GLU A 85 3.76 -4.25 -13.07
C GLU A 85 3.49 -2.76 -12.78
N GLU A 86 2.22 -2.33 -12.75
CA GLU A 86 1.91 -0.98 -12.25
C GLU A 86 2.35 -0.88 -10.79
N GLY A 87 2.10 -1.93 -10.00
CA GLY A 87 2.56 -2.08 -8.63
C GLY A 87 1.93 -1.08 -7.65
N HIS A 88 1.16 -0.10 -8.15
CA HIS A 88 0.56 0.97 -7.36
C HIS A 88 -0.41 0.41 -6.32
N GLY A 89 -1.40 -0.39 -6.74
CA GLY A 89 -2.36 -1.02 -5.82
C GLY A 89 -1.70 -1.96 -4.83
N MET A 90 -0.68 -2.71 -5.25
CA MET A 90 0.15 -3.51 -4.34
C MET A 90 0.87 -2.64 -3.31
N HIS A 91 1.49 -1.53 -3.74
CA HIS A 91 2.23 -0.65 -2.86
C HIS A 91 1.29 0.06 -1.86
N CYS A 92 0.13 0.53 -2.31
CA CYS A 92 -0.92 1.12 -1.49
C CYS A 92 -1.48 0.11 -0.47
N ALA A 93 -1.80 -1.11 -0.91
CA ALA A 93 -2.25 -2.18 -0.01
C ALA A 93 -1.16 -2.54 1.01
N GLY A 94 0.11 -2.56 0.60
CA GLY A 94 1.26 -2.79 1.46
C GLY A 94 1.43 -1.72 2.54
N ILE A 95 1.25 -0.43 2.20
CA ILE A 95 1.26 0.67 3.18
C ILE A 95 0.10 0.53 4.17
N ALA A 96 -1.10 0.16 3.70
CA ALA A 96 -2.27 0.09 4.55
C ALA A 96 -2.21 -1.10 5.52
N ALA A 97 -2.02 -2.31 5.00
CA ALA A 97 -2.17 -3.55 5.76
C ALA A 97 -1.13 -4.63 5.46
N GLY A 98 0.00 -4.27 4.83
CA GLY A 98 1.06 -5.24 4.58
C GLY A 98 1.53 -5.92 5.87
N SER A 99 1.69 -7.24 5.83
CA SER A 99 2.29 -8.02 6.91
C SER A 99 3.71 -7.54 7.20
N MET A 100 4.23 -7.94 8.37
CA MET A 100 5.60 -7.62 8.74
C MET A 100 6.59 -8.48 7.94
N VAL A 101 7.36 -7.84 7.07
CA VAL A 101 8.37 -8.49 6.21
C VAL A 101 9.77 -8.10 6.72
N PRO A 102 10.52 -9.03 7.34
CA PRO A 102 11.88 -8.76 7.78
C PRO A 102 12.85 -8.60 6.59
N ASP A 103 13.95 -7.90 6.81
CA ASP A 103 15.02 -7.66 5.83
C ASP A 103 14.56 -7.01 4.50
N ALA A 104 13.41 -6.36 4.50
CA ALA A 104 12.91 -5.61 3.36
C ALA A 104 13.86 -4.45 3.03
N ASN A 105 14.26 -4.36 1.76
CA ASN A 105 15.16 -3.32 1.25
C ASN A 105 15.04 -3.20 -0.27
N VAL A 106 15.38 -2.03 -0.81
CA VAL A 106 15.55 -1.84 -2.25
C VAL A 106 17.02 -1.58 -2.51
N ARG A 107 17.75 -2.59 -3.02
CA ARG A 107 19.20 -2.50 -3.29
C ARG A 107 20.00 -2.01 -2.05
N GLY A 108 19.62 -2.48 -0.86
CA GLY A 108 20.22 -2.09 0.41
C GLY A 108 19.68 -0.79 1.04
N ILE A 109 18.84 -0.03 0.33
CA ILE A 109 18.22 1.19 0.85
C ILE A 109 17.00 0.84 1.69
N ALA A 110 16.82 1.60 2.79
CA ALA A 110 15.71 1.47 3.73
C ALA A 110 15.62 0.07 4.37
N LYS A 111 16.76 -0.60 4.60
CA LYS A 111 16.81 -1.92 5.22
C LYS A 111 16.10 -1.91 6.58
N GLY A 112 15.11 -2.79 6.75
CA GLY A 112 14.38 -2.93 8.00
C GLY A 112 13.23 -3.92 7.89
N ILE A 113 12.28 -3.82 8.81
CA ILE A 113 11.03 -4.59 8.77
C ILE A 113 9.99 -3.73 8.05
N ALA A 114 9.57 -4.12 6.85
CA ALA A 114 8.45 -3.45 6.19
C ALA A 114 7.15 -3.89 6.86
N SER A 115 6.21 -2.97 7.02
CA SER A 115 4.90 -3.25 7.60
C SER A 115 3.91 -2.20 7.12
N GLY A 116 2.66 -2.60 6.96
CA GLY A 116 1.56 -1.66 6.86
C GLY A 116 1.28 -0.96 8.18
N VAL A 117 0.42 0.06 8.12
CA VAL A 117 -0.11 0.79 9.29
C VAL A 117 -0.99 -0.12 10.14
N ALA A 118 -1.73 -1.06 9.53
CA ALA A 118 -2.59 -2.03 10.20
C ALA A 118 -2.27 -3.46 9.73
N PRO A 119 -1.12 -4.03 10.12
CA PRO A 119 -0.60 -5.27 9.55
C PRO A 119 -1.43 -6.52 9.86
N ARG A 120 -2.46 -6.43 10.72
CA ARG A 120 -3.40 -7.52 11.01
C ARG A 120 -4.81 -7.26 10.49
N ALA A 121 -5.02 -6.18 9.74
CA ALA A 121 -6.26 -5.95 9.04
C ALA A 121 -6.41 -6.90 7.83
N HIS A 122 -7.65 -7.16 7.45
CA HIS A 122 -7.98 -7.86 6.22
C HIS A 122 -8.05 -6.89 5.05
N LEU A 123 -7.71 -7.37 3.86
CA LEU A 123 -7.78 -6.59 2.62
C LEU A 123 -8.96 -7.04 1.76
N ALA A 124 -9.72 -6.08 1.25
CA ALA A 124 -10.68 -6.26 0.17
C ALA A 124 -10.22 -5.43 -1.04
N ILE A 125 -9.85 -6.09 -2.13
CA ILE A 125 -9.25 -5.43 -3.30
C ILE A 125 -10.29 -5.22 -4.39
N TYR A 126 -10.36 -3.99 -4.89
CA TYR A 126 -11.27 -3.56 -5.95
C TYR A 126 -10.42 -2.94 -7.06
N GLN A 127 -10.09 -3.73 -8.08
CA GLN A 127 -9.34 -3.18 -9.21
C GLN A 127 -10.28 -2.34 -10.07
N SER A 128 -10.00 -1.05 -10.17
CA SER A 128 -10.72 -0.09 -11.02
C SER A 128 -9.78 0.68 -11.94
N CYS A 129 -8.50 0.80 -11.57
CA CYS A 129 -7.49 1.41 -12.41
C CYS A 129 -6.89 0.36 -13.35
N THR A 130 -6.81 0.71 -14.61
CA THR A 130 -5.97 0.06 -15.61
C THR A 130 -5.37 1.15 -16.46
N GLU A 131 -4.14 1.01 -16.94
CA GLU A 131 -3.65 1.88 -17.99
C GLU A 131 -4.69 1.98 -19.12
N THR A 132 -5.28 3.17 -19.23
CA THR A 132 -6.09 3.53 -20.37
C THR A 132 -5.09 3.76 -21.49
N LEU A 133 -4.92 2.77 -22.36
CA LEU A 133 -4.27 3.00 -23.65
C LEU A 133 -5.13 4.04 -24.39
N LEU A 134 -4.70 5.30 -24.33
CA LEU A 134 -4.97 6.29 -25.37
C LEU A 134 -4.06 6.00 -26.56
#